data_AF-A0A745LUE9-F1
#
_entry.id   AF-A0A745LUE9-F1
#
_cell.length_a   1.000
_cell.length_b   1.000
_cell.length_c   1.000
_cell.angle_alpha   90.00
_cell.angle_beta   90.00
_cell.angle_gamma   90.00
#
_symmetry.space_group_name_H-M   'P 1'
#
loop_
_entity.id
_entity.type
_entity.pdbx_description
1 polymer ?
#
loop_
_entity_poly.entity_id
_entity_poly.type
_entity_poly.pdbx_seq_one_letter_code
_entity_poly.pdbx_strand_id
1 'polypeptide(L)'
;MPQWANDPLLAWDATAFAAMSDFITEHYWTGQGSINVFRIVGTDHPQYAGMTWLELLERGNRMDINIPLLEKNPGYYTQAEQQHAGMSFVSTDGVDWYVSTDGNHRSCLARFLFHLQGEERTQLHNVAQSIYHTDRAFWSACREIHNLTDALSRHGVYIRLQTRRQCVAREDLACWKVDRFSTEAQLTVDDVRAGGHDMPAVYKTLLLNAADAWREVMVLQRRLEALSASPGNDLPRTWWRRLLRKGDM
;
A
#
# COMPACT_ATOMS: atom_id res chain seq x y z
N MET A 1 22.55 26.78 3.31
CA MET A 1 21.92 25.45 3.46
C MET A 1 20.64 25.42 2.63
N PRO A 2 20.38 24.34 1.88
CA PRO A 2 19.16 24.22 1.09
C PRO A 2 17.92 24.26 1.99
N GLN A 3 16.83 24.86 1.51
CA GLN A 3 15.56 24.91 2.27
C GLN A 3 15.04 23.51 2.62
N TRP A 4 15.16 22.57 1.67
CA TRP A 4 14.72 21.19 1.83
C TRP A 4 15.54 20.38 2.86
N ALA A 5 16.68 20.89 3.33
CA ALA A 5 17.53 20.19 4.29
C ALA A 5 16.79 19.90 5.62
N ASN A 6 15.82 20.74 5.97
CA ASN A 6 15.00 20.59 7.17
C ASN A 6 13.71 19.79 6.91
N ASP A 7 13.46 19.33 5.68
CA ASP A 7 12.31 18.48 5.39
C ASP A 7 12.52 17.10 6.02
N PRO A 8 11.51 16.51 6.67
CA PRO A 8 11.60 15.18 7.25
C PRO A 8 11.58 14.09 6.17
N LEU A 9 12.33 13.02 6.39
CA LEU A 9 12.21 11.77 5.67
C LEU A 9 10.88 11.11 6.01
N LEU A 10 9.99 11.00 5.02
CA LEU A 10 8.72 10.34 5.20
C LEU A 10 8.90 8.85 5.49
N ALA A 11 8.11 8.31 6.41
CA ALA A 11 8.04 6.87 6.64
C ALA A 11 7.28 6.19 5.49
N TRP A 12 7.82 5.10 4.94
CA TRP A 12 7.05 4.23 4.08
C TRP A 12 5.91 3.56 4.86
N ASP A 13 4.67 3.76 4.44
CA ASP A 13 3.51 3.13 5.06
C ASP A 13 3.35 1.68 4.58
N ALA A 14 4.12 0.78 5.20
CA ALA A 14 4.09 -0.64 4.91
C ALA A 14 2.70 -1.25 5.17
N THR A 15 1.93 -0.71 6.12
CA THR A 15 0.58 -1.19 6.45
C THR A 15 -0.42 -0.81 5.35
N ALA A 16 -0.42 0.45 4.90
CA ALA A 16 -1.25 0.87 3.77
C ALA A 16 -0.85 0.13 2.48
N PHE A 17 0.45 -0.06 2.23
CA PHE A 17 0.91 -0.83 1.09
C PHE A 17 0.43 -2.30 1.15
N ALA A 18 0.55 -2.95 2.30
CA ALA A 18 0.05 -4.31 2.51
C ALA A 18 -1.47 -4.40 2.32
N ALA A 19 -2.24 -3.42 2.81
CA ALA A 19 -3.69 -3.35 2.64
C ALA A 19 -4.13 -3.17 1.17
N MET A 20 -3.26 -2.67 0.31
CA MET A 20 -3.49 -2.51 -1.14
C MET A 20 -2.89 -3.65 -1.98
N SER A 21 -2.15 -4.58 -1.35
CA SER A 21 -1.30 -5.54 -2.06
C SER A 21 -2.07 -6.41 -3.07
N ASP A 22 -3.30 -6.82 -2.71
CA ASP A 22 -4.16 -7.60 -3.60
C ASP A 22 -4.68 -6.81 -4.80
N PHE A 23 -4.69 -5.47 -4.73
CA PHE A 23 -5.20 -4.57 -5.77
C PHE A 23 -4.09 -4.00 -6.67
N ILE A 24 -2.85 -4.45 -6.50
CA ILE A 24 -1.75 -4.12 -7.41
C ILE A 24 -2.07 -4.70 -8.79
N THR A 25 -2.10 -3.84 -9.81
CA THR A 25 -2.36 -4.21 -11.21
C THR A 25 -1.07 -4.39 -12.00
N GLU A 26 0.00 -3.70 -11.60
CA GLU A 26 1.29 -3.80 -12.27
C GLU A 26 2.44 -3.61 -11.28
N HIS A 27 3.52 -4.38 -11.47
CA HIS A 27 4.80 -4.17 -10.80
C HIS A 27 5.91 -4.10 -11.86
N TYR A 28 6.38 -2.88 -12.12
CA TYR A 28 7.59 -2.64 -12.88
C TYR A 28 8.81 -2.72 -11.95
N TRP A 29 9.81 -3.47 -12.36
CA TRP A 29 11.10 -3.53 -11.68
C TRP A 29 12.24 -3.37 -12.68
N THR A 30 13.26 -2.62 -12.31
CA THR A 30 14.54 -2.54 -13.03
C THR A 30 15.70 -2.50 -12.06
N GLY A 31 16.81 -3.16 -12.40
CA GLY A 31 18.07 -3.07 -11.68
C GLY A 31 18.95 -1.90 -12.12
N GLN A 32 18.55 -1.16 -13.16
CA GLN A 32 19.36 -0.14 -13.83
C GLN A 32 18.58 1.18 -14.03
N GLY A 33 17.74 1.52 -13.06
CA GLY A 33 16.91 2.73 -13.11
C GLY A 33 17.70 4.01 -12.83
N SER A 34 17.12 5.14 -13.20
CA SER A 34 17.60 6.48 -12.82
C SER A 34 16.54 7.20 -11.98
N ILE A 35 16.95 7.82 -10.87
CA ILE A 35 16.05 8.52 -9.94
C ILE A 35 16.49 9.95 -9.75
N ASN A 36 15.54 10.88 -9.80
CA ASN A 36 15.74 12.23 -9.34
C ASN A 36 15.91 12.22 -7.81
N VAL A 37 17.11 12.51 -7.30
CA VAL A 37 17.42 12.46 -5.86
C VAL A 37 16.57 13.43 -5.02
N PHE A 38 16.03 14.48 -5.64
CA PHE A 38 15.14 15.44 -4.99
C PHE A 38 13.69 14.93 -4.88
N ARG A 39 13.35 13.84 -5.58
CA ARG A 39 12.09 13.10 -5.45
C ARG A 39 12.20 11.85 -4.59
N ILE A 40 13.36 11.61 -3.98
CA ILE A 40 13.46 10.70 -2.84
C ILE A 40 12.86 11.47 -1.67
N VAL A 41 11.71 11.02 -1.20
CA VAL A 41 10.93 11.71 -0.16
C VAL A 41 11.04 11.04 1.20
N GLY A 42 11.48 9.78 1.24
CA GLY A 42 11.42 9.00 2.45
C GLY A 42 12.18 7.69 2.42
N THR A 43 11.89 6.86 3.41
CA THR A 43 12.61 5.63 3.72
C THR A 43 11.68 4.62 4.38
N ASP A 44 11.94 3.34 4.16
CA ASP A 44 11.31 2.26 4.92
C ASP A 44 12.06 1.89 6.20
N HIS A 45 13.23 2.49 6.44
CA HIS A 45 14.07 2.19 7.60
C HIS A 45 13.60 2.97 8.84
N PRO A 46 13.09 2.30 9.89
CA PRO A 46 12.45 2.97 11.03
C PRO A 46 13.35 3.96 11.79
N GLN A 47 14.67 3.72 11.80
CA GLN A 47 15.62 4.61 12.49
C GLN A 47 15.74 6.00 11.84
N TYR A 48 15.56 6.10 10.52
CA TYR A 48 15.75 7.35 9.78
C TYR A 48 14.44 8.04 9.45
N ALA A 49 13.33 7.31 9.45
CA ALA A 49 12.00 7.88 9.30
C ALA A 49 11.76 8.98 10.34
N GLY A 50 11.31 10.15 9.88
CA GLY A 50 11.08 11.34 10.69
C GLY A 50 12.32 12.20 10.95
N MET A 51 13.54 11.73 10.70
CA MET A 51 14.72 12.60 10.69
C MET A 51 14.66 13.56 9.52
N THR A 52 15.14 14.78 9.70
CA THR A 52 15.40 15.69 8.59
C THR A 52 16.57 15.21 7.75
N TRP A 53 16.67 15.66 6.49
CA TRP A 53 17.84 15.39 5.66
C TRP A 53 19.14 15.88 6.30
N LEU A 54 19.11 17.01 6.99
CA LEU A 54 20.26 17.55 7.72
C LEU A 54 20.65 16.65 8.89
N GLU A 55 19.70 16.19 9.70
CA GLU A 55 19.99 15.27 10.79
C GLU A 55 20.56 13.94 10.28
N LEU A 56 20.07 13.43 9.15
CA LEU A 56 20.63 12.24 8.52
C LEU A 56 22.08 12.48 8.07
N LEU A 57 22.39 13.66 7.49
CA LEU A 57 23.74 14.06 7.11
C LEU A 57 24.69 14.15 8.32
N GLU A 58 24.23 14.73 9.42
CA GLU A 58 25.06 14.98 10.60
C GLU A 58 25.22 13.74 11.50
N ARG A 59 24.20 12.89 11.59
CA ARG A 59 24.10 11.84 12.63
C ARG A 59 23.79 10.46 12.09
N GLY A 60 23.66 10.30 10.77
CA GLY A 60 23.46 8.99 10.15
C GLY A 60 24.61 8.04 10.50
N ASN A 61 24.29 6.84 10.98
CA ASN A 61 25.25 5.88 11.54
C ASN A 61 26.36 5.35 10.59
N ARG A 62 26.33 5.73 9.31
CA ARG A 62 27.38 5.41 8.32
C ARG A 62 27.91 6.65 7.63
N MET A 63 27.61 7.86 8.11
CA MET A 63 28.10 9.10 7.50
C MET A 63 29.60 9.29 7.72
N ASP A 64 30.12 8.86 8.87
CA ASP A 64 31.54 8.80 9.19
C ASP A 64 32.36 7.99 8.15
N ILE A 65 31.75 6.96 7.58
CA ILE A 65 32.34 6.14 6.50
C ILE A 65 32.06 6.75 5.12
N ASN A 66 30.82 7.17 4.85
CA ASN A 66 30.42 7.56 3.50
C ASN A 66 30.92 8.96 3.08
N ILE A 67 31.09 9.91 4.02
CA ILE A 67 31.61 11.25 3.70
C ILE A 67 33.06 11.18 3.18
N PRO A 68 34.01 10.51 3.86
CA PRO A 68 35.36 10.35 3.32
C PRO A 68 35.41 9.62 1.96
N LEU A 69 34.50 8.66 1.73
CA LEU A 69 34.39 7.99 0.44
C LEU A 69 33.89 8.92 -0.67
N LEU A 70 32.92 9.79 -0.37
CA LEU A 70 32.46 10.85 -1.26
C LEU A 70 33.61 11.82 -1.60
N GLU A 71 34.36 12.30 -0.60
CA GLU A 71 35.47 13.23 -0.81
C GLU A 71 36.57 12.61 -1.68
N LYS A 72 36.87 11.33 -1.47
CA LYS A 72 37.85 10.59 -2.26
C LYS A 72 37.39 10.31 -3.69
N ASN A 73 36.09 10.03 -3.88
CA ASN A 73 35.53 9.68 -5.18
C ASN A 73 34.11 10.25 -5.37
N PRO A 74 33.97 11.55 -5.72
CA PRO A 74 32.67 12.13 -6.05
C PRO A 74 32.11 11.57 -7.37
N GLY A 75 32.96 10.95 -8.20
CA GLY A 75 32.59 10.18 -9.38
C GLY A 75 31.55 9.09 -9.08
N TYR A 76 31.59 8.53 -7.87
CA TYR A 76 30.64 7.52 -7.42
C TYR A 76 29.17 7.94 -7.58
N TYR A 77 28.83 9.21 -7.44
CA TYR A 77 27.43 9.65 -7.59
C TYR A 77 27.12 10.23 -8.97
N THR A 78 28.15 10.55 -9.74
CA THR A 78 28.05 11.47 -10.88
C THR A 78 28.34 10.82 -12.22
N GLN A 79 28.95 9.63 -12.24
CA GLN A 79 29.24 8.86 -13.45
C GLN A 79 28.06 7.99 -13.85
N ALA A 80 27.68 8.04 -15.13
CA ALA A 80 26.53 7.31 -15.66
C ALA A 80 26.75 5.80 -15.68
N GLU A 81 27.99 5.33 -15.66
CA GLU A 81 28.36 3.91 -15.69
C GLU A 81 28.45 3.30 -14.28
N GLN A 82 28.49 4.14 -13.24
CA GLN A 82 28.65 3.68 -11.87
C GLN A 82 27.43 2.86 -11.44
N GLN A 83 27.66 1.60 -11.07
CA GLN A 83 26.62 0.73 -10.54
C GLN A 83 26.43 0.98 -9.05
N HIS A 84 25.19 1.15 -8.62
CA HIS A 84 24.84 1.34 -7.21
C HIS A 84 24.23 0.06 -6.64
N ALA A 85 25.03 -1.01 -6.68
CA ALA A 85 24.62 -2.30 -6.15
C ALA A 85 24.11 -2.18 -4.70
N GLY A 86 22.96 -2.80 -4.46
CA GLY A 86 22.28 -2.80 -3.17
C GLY A 86 21.40 -1.58 -2.89
N MET A 87 21.46 -0.49 -3.66
CA MET A 87 20.51 0.62 -3.51
C MET A 87 19.21 0.30 -4.23
N SER A 88 18.11 0.25 -3.47
CA SER A 88 16.78 -0.04 -3.99
C SER A 88 15.78 1.03 -3.55
N PHE A 89 14.88 1.37 -4.46
CA PHE A 89 13.86 2.38 -4.26
C PHE A 89 12.49 1.86 -4.67
N VAL A 90 11.47 2.27 -3.93
CA VAL A 90 10.08 1.90 -4.18
C VAL A 90 9.21 3.12 -4.39
N SER A 91 8.25 3.02 -5.31
CA SER A 91 7.26 4.05 -5.60
C SER A 91 5.88 3.43 -5.89
N THR A 92 4.82 4.19 -5.63
CA THR A 92 3.44 3.83 -6.01
C THR A 92 2.81 4.79 -7.02
N ASP A 93 3.54 5.85 -7.39
CA ASP A 93 3.12 6.86 -8.38
C ASP A 93 4.15 7.07 -9.50
N GLY A 94 5.34 6.47 -9.38
CA GLY A 94 6.47 6.65 -10.30
C GLY A 94 7.16 8.01 -10.17
N VAL A 95 6.77 8.83 -9.19
CA VAL A 95 7.26 10.19 -8.99
C VAL A 95 7.98 10.30 -7.65
N ASP A 96 7.33 9.91 -6.56
CA ASP A 96 7.90 9.93 -5.21
C ASP A 96 8.51 8.58 -4.86
N TRP A 97 9.75 8.64 -4.39
CA TRP A 97 10.58 7.47 -4.12
C TRP A 97 10.90 7.35 -2.63
N TYR A 98 10.81 6.12 -2.15
CA TYR A 98 11.25 5.74 -0.82
C TYR A 98 12.44 4.81 -0.97
N VAL A 99 13.46 5.03 -0.15
CA VAL A 99 14.56 4.08 0.00
C VAL A 99 14.01 2.78 0.61
N SER A 100 14.15 1.65 -0.08
CA SER A 100 13.61 0.34 0.34
C SER A 100 14.66 -0.68 0.74
N THR A 101 15.89 -0.54 0.26
CA THR A 101 17.00 -1.40 0.69
C THR A 101 18.29 -0.65 0.49
N ASP A 102 19.02 -0.43 1.59
CA ASP A 102 20.26 0.35 1.65
C ASP A 102 20.16 1.72 0.94
N GLY A 103 21.20 2.54 0.97
CA GLY A 103 21.23 3.77 0.17
C GLY A 103 20.64 5.01 0.83
N ASN A 104 20.16 4.94 2.08
CA ASN A 104 19.73 6.14 2.83
C ASN A 104 20.84 7.19 2.89
N HIS A 105 22.03 6.82 3.39
CA HIS A 105 23.16 7.73 3.51
C HIS A 105 23.68 8.21 2.14
N ARG A 106 23.80 7.28 1.19
CA ARG A 106 24.26 7.57 -0.17
C ARG A 106 23.31 8.51 -0.92
N SER A 107 22.00 8.33 -0.77
CA SER A 107 21.00 9.21 -1.37
C SER A 107 21.01 10.60 -0.74
N CYS A 108 21.17 10.68 0.58
CA CYS A 108 21.35 11.95 1.29
C CYS A 108 22.59 12.70 0.77
N LEU A 109 23.73 12.02 0.66
CA LEU A 109 24.95 12.61 0.11
C LEU A 109 24.80 13.04 -1.35
N ALA A 110 24.17 12.21 -2.19
CA ALA A 110 23.89 12.56 -3.58
C ALA A 110 23.03 13.84 -3.68
N ARG A 111 21.99 13.95 -2.87
CA ARG A 111 21.09 15.11 -2.82
C ARG A 111 21.82 16.40 -2.43
N PHE A 112 22.66 16.36 -1.39
CA PHE A 112 23.49 17.52 -0.99
C PHE A 112 24.56 17.85 -2.03
N LEU A 113 25.27 16.85 -2.56
CA LEU A 113 26.30 17.03 -3.57
C LEU A 113 25.74 17.72 -4.82
N PHE A 114 24.60 17.24 -5.33
CA PHE A 114 23.97 17.77 -6.53
C PHE A 114 23.45 19.18 -6.34
N HIS A 115 22.94 19.51 -5.15
CA HIS A 115 22.59 20.89 -4.80
C HIS A 115 23.81 21.82 -4.78
N LEU A 116 24.93 21.38 -4.17
CA LEU A 116 26.17 22.16 -4.12
C LEU A 116 26.81 22.37 -5.51
N GLN A 117 26.55 21.46 -6.46
CA GLN A 117 27.00 21.55 -7.85
C GLN A 117 26.06 22.38 -8.73
N GLY A 118 25.07 23.08 -8.17
CA GLY A 118 24.18 23.98 -8.91
C GLY A 118 22.96 23.31 -9.55
N GLU A 119 22.59 22.10 -9.11
CA GLU A 119 21.35 21.39 -9.51
C GLU A 119 21.23 21.02 -11.00
N GLU A 120 22.28 21.26 -11.81
CA GLU A 120 22.37 20.77 -13.19
C GLU A 120 22.30 19.24 -13.27
N ARG A 121 22.63 18.57 -12.16
CA ARG A 121 22.49 17.13 -11.97
C ARG A 121 21.40 16.84 -10.96
N THR A 122 20.46 16.01 -11.36
CA THR A 122 19.37 15.56 -10.48
C THR A 122 19.30 14.05 -10.37
N GLN A 123 19.91 13.32 -11.31
CA GLN A 123 19.72 11.89 -11.48
C GLN A 123 20.84 11.07 -10.85
N LEU A 124 20.47 10.11 -10.01
CA LEU A 124 21.33 9.01 -9.62
C LEU A 124 20.99 7.81 -10.51
N HIS A 125 21.99 7.33 -11.27
CA HIS A 125 21.81 6.27 -12.28
C HIS A 125 22.08 4.87 -11.70
N ASN A 126 21.72 3.82 -12.43
CA ASN A 126 21.99 2.41 -12.12
C ASN A 126 21.62 1.98 -10.69
N VAL A 127 20.42 2.34 -10.26
CA VAL A 127 19.82 1.90 -8.99
C VAL A 127 18.67 0.93 -9.25
N ALA A 128 18.37 0.07 -8.28
CA ALA A 128 17.19 -0.77 -8.36
C ALA A 128 15.91 0.03 -8.07
N GLN A 129 14.86 -0.21 -8.84
CA GLN A 129 13.57 0.46 -8.71
C GLN A 129 12.44 -0.56 -8.75
N SER A 130 11.45 -0.36 -7.89
CA SER A 130 10.15 -1.03 -7.93
C SER A 130 9.03 -0.01 -7.98
N ILE A 131 8.21 -0.04 -9.02
CA ILE A 131 7.01 0.80 -9.16
C ILE A 131 5.79 -0.10 -9.10
N TYR A 132 4.86 0.21 -8.20
CA TYR A 132 3.62 -0.52 -8.01
C TYR A 132 2.42 0.33 -8.40
N HIS A 133 1.70 -0.08 -9.43
CA HIS A 133 0.41 0.51 -9.78
C HIS A 133 -0.71 -0.28 -9.11
N THR A 134 -1.69 0.44 -8.55
CA THR A 134 -2.80 -0.14 -7.79
C THR A 134 -4.12 0.36 -8.35
N ASP A 135 -5.09 -0.53 -8.49
CA ASP A 135 -6.48 -0.15 -8.75
C ASP A 135 -7.11 0.44 -7.47
N ARG A 136 -6.87 1.73 -7.26
CA ARG A 136 -7.38 2.47 -6.10
C ARG A 136 -8.91 2.54 -6.08
N ALA A 137 -9.56 2.52 -7.24
CA ALA A 137 -11.00 2.58 -7.32
C ALA A 137 -11.62 1.28 -6.82
N PHE A 138 -11.07 0.13 -7.24
CA PHE A 138 -11.55 -1.17 -6.78
C PHE A 138 -11.22 -1.41 -5.30
N TRP A 139 -10.01 -1.03 -4.87
CA TRP A 139 -9.64 -1.06 -3.45
C TRP A 139 -10.59 -0.24 -2.59
N SER A 140 -10.91 1.00 -3.01
CA SER A 140 -11.82 1.86 -2.27
C SER A 140 -13.23 1.26 -2.16
N ALA A 141 -13.76 0.68 -3.23
CA ALA A 141 -15.07 0.05 -3.22
C ALA A 141 -15.12 -1.18 -2.28
N CYS A 142 -14.09 -2.02 -2.32
CA CYS A 142 -13.94 -3.16 -1.41
C CYS A 142 -13.80 -2.72 0.06
N ARG A 143 -13.09 -1.61 0.31
CA ARG A 143 -13.01 -1.02 1.65
C ARG A 143 -14.37 -0.54 2.14
N GLU A 144 -15.20 0.03 1.28
CA GLU A 144 -16.57 0.41 1.68
C GLU A 144 -17.45 -0.79 2.00
N ILE A 145 -17.33 -1.90 1.26
CA ILE A 145 -17.99 -3.16 1.66
C ILE A 145 -17.54 -3.57 3.07
N HIS A 146 -16.25 -3.51 3.36
CA HIS A 146 -15.72 -3.82 4.69
C HIS A 146 -16.28 -2.88 5.77
N ASN A 147 -16.37 -1.58 5.51
CA ASN A 147 -16.90 -0.57 6.44
C ASN A 147 -18.38 -0.83 6.82
N LEU A 148 -19.15 -1.49 5.95
CA LEU A 148 -20.56 -1.84 6.23
C LEU A 148 -20.73 -3.05 7.16
N THR A 149 -19.67 -3.85 7.36
CA THR A 149 -19.72 -5.13 8.09
C THR A 149 -20.28 -4.98 9.51
N ASP A 150 -19.79 -3.99 10.26
CA ASP A 150 -20.19 -3.79 11.66
C ASP A 150 -21.67 -3.40 11.79
N ALA A 151 -22.16 -2.54 10.90
CA ALA A 151 -23.54 -2.08 10.92
C ALA A 151 -24.51 -3.22 10.53
N LEU A 152 -24.17 -3.98 9.49
CA LEU A 152 -24.98 -5.10 9.02
C LEU A 152 -25.00 -6.28 10.01
N SER A 153 -23.87 -6.56 10.67
CA SER A 153 -23.79 -7.65 11.65
C SER A 153 -24.68 -7.45 12.86
N ARG A 154 -24.94 -6.20 13.27
CA ARG A 154 -25.92 -5.88 14.34
C ARG A 154 -27.33 -6.33 13.97
N HIS A 155 -27.63 -6.39 12.68
CA HIS A 155 -28.90 -6.86 12.15
C HIS A 155 -28.85 -8.33 11.69
N GLY A 156 -27.83 -9.10 12.07
CA GLY A 156 -27.71 -10.53 11.73
C GLY A 156 -27.33 -10.80 10.27
N VAL A 157 -26.77 -9.80 9.57
CA VAL A 157 -26.22 -9.95 8.23
C VAL A 157 -24.70 -9.97 8.32
N TYR A 158 -24.09 -11.10 8.00
CA TYR A 158 -22.66 -11.30 8.07
C TYR A 158 -22.04 -11.25 6.67
N ILE A 159 -20.99 -10.46 6.53
CA ILE A 159 -20.27 -10.31 5.27
C ILE A 159 -18.87 -10.90 5.39
N ARG A 160 -18.46 -11.61 4.35
CA ARG A 160 -17.08 -12.02 4.14
C ARG A 160 -16.64 -11.58 2.75
N LEU A 161 -15.58 -10.79 2.67
CA LEU A 161 -14.93 -10.39 1.44
C LEU A 161 -13.55 -11.05 1.37
N GLN A 162 -13.28 -11.79 0.31
CA GLN A 162 -11.97 -12.40 0.05
C GLN A 162 -11.42 -11.86 -1.26
N THR A 163 -10.30 -11.14 -1.18
CA THR A 163 -9.58 -10.62 -2.34
C THR A 163 -8.49 -11.60 -2.76
N ARG A 164 -8.20 -11.64 -4.05
CA ARG A 164 -7.10 -12.41 -4.60
C ARG A 164 -6.51 -11.69 -5.80
N ARG A 165 -5.19 -11.52 -5.77
CA ARG A 165 -4.40 -11.13 -6.93
C ARG A 165 -3.87 -12.34 -7.67
N GLN A 166 -3.97 -12.32 -9.00
CA GLN A 166 -3.37 -13.31 -9.88
C GLN A 166 -2.44 -12.63 -10.89
N CYS A 167 -1.23 -13.17 -11.08
CA CYS A 167 -0.35 -12.76 -12.18
C CYS A 167 -0.92 -13.28 -13.50
N VAL A 168 -1.19 -12.38 -14.44
CA VAL A 168 -1.79 -12.70 -15.75
C VAL A 168 -0.80 -12.59 -16.89
N ALA A 169 0.25 -11.79 -16.73
CA ALA A 169 1.33 -11.67 -17.70
C ALA A 169 2.63 -11.26 -17.03
N ARG A 170 3.75 -11.67 -17.62
CA ARG A 170 5.10 -11.20 -17.26
C ARG A 170 5.89 -10.94 -18.52
N GLU A 171 6.52 -9.76 -18.56
CA GLU A 171 7.63 -9.46 -19.46
C GLU A 171 8.91 -9.48 -18.61
N ASP A 172 9.91 -10.25 -19.02
CA ASP A 172 11.12 -10.48 -18.22
C ASP A 172 12.33 -10.61 -19.15
N LEU A 173 13.25 -9.66 -19.05
CA LEU A 173 14.48 -9.59 -19.82
C LEU A 173 15.64 -9.16 -18.90
N ALA A 174 16.84 -9.02 -19.47
CA ALA A 174 18.01 -8.65 -18.70
C ALA A 174 17.77 -7.36 -17.91
N CYS A 175 17.84 -7.48 -16.58
CA CYS A 175 17.80 -6.38 -15.62
C CYS A 175 16.49 -5.59 -15.54
N TRP A 176 15.38 -6.07 -16.11
CA TRP A 176 14.06 -5.49 -15.88
C TRP A 176 12.93 -6.50 -16.08
N LYS A 177 11.80 -6.24 -15.43
CA LYS A 177 10.56 -6.98 -15.64
C LYS A 177 9.32 -6.11 -15.43
N VAL A 178 8.22 -6.53 -16.04
CA VAL A 178 6.87 -6.04 -15.73
C VAL A 178 6.01 -7.24 -15.41
N ASP A 179 5.48 -7.29 -14.18
CA ASP A 179 4.40 -8.21 -13.82
C ASP A 179 3.06 -7.50 -13.96
N ARG A 180 2.10 -8.09 -14.67
CA ARG A 180 0.71 -7.61 -14.72
C ARG A 180 -0.19 -8.55 -13.98
N PHE A 181 -1.13 -7.98 -13.24
CA PHE A 181 -2.02 -8.70 -12.36
C PHE A 181 -3.48 -8.35 -12.63
N SER A 182 -4.34 -9.33 -12.38
CA SER A 182 -5.77 -9.12 -12.23
C SER A 182 -6.14 -9.35 -10.77
N THR A 183 -7.10 -8.56 -10.28
CA THR A 183 -7.67 -8.71 -8.94
C THR A 183 -9.10 -9.21 -9.07
N GLU A 184 -9.45 -10.19 -8.27
CA GLU A 184 -10.84 -10.60 -8.07
C GLU A 184 -11.18 -10.53 -6.58
N ALA A 185 -12.45 -10.26 -6.28
CA ALA A 185 -12.96 -10.33 -4.92
C ALA A 185 -14.23 -11.19 -4.87
N GLN A 186 -14.25 -12.16 -3.96
CA GLN A 186 -15.44 -12.95 -3.67
C GLN A 186 -16.13 -12.38 -2.43
N LEU A 187 -17.32 -11.82 -2.66
CA LEU A 187 -18.23 -11.39 -1.61
C LEU A 187 -19.15 -12.56 -1.25
N THR A 188 -19.25 -12.88 0.03
CA THR A 188 -20.26 -13.78 0.60
C THR A 188 -21.07 -13.01 1.63
N VAL A 189 -22.39 -13.06 1.51
CA VAL A 189 -23.31 -12.42 2.45
C VAL A 189 -24.23 -13.50 3.01
N ASP A 190 -24.28 -13.61 4.33
CA ASP A 190 -25.13 -14.53 5.10
C ASP A 190 -26.15 -13.70 5.90
N ASP A 191 -27.42 -13.79 5.52
CA ASP A 191 -28.52 -13.12 6.17
C ASP A 191 -29.37 -14.14 6.94
N VAL A 192 -29.10 -14.22 8.24
CA VAL A 192 -29.75 -15.16 9.16
C VAL A 192 -31.25 -14.88 9.32
N ARG A 193 -31.73 -13.69 8.93
CA ARG A 193 -33.14 -13.28 9.04
C ARG A 193 -33.93 -13.51 7.75
N ALA A 194 -33.27 -13.69 6.61
CA ALA A 194 -33.91 -13.80 5.30
C ALA A 194 -34.39 -15.21 4.93
N GLY A 195 -34.41 -16.16 5.88
CA GLY A 195 -34.93 -17.52 5.68
C GLY A 195 -36.45 -17.55 5.39
N GLY A 196 -36.81 -17.19 4.15
CA GLY A 196 -38.13 -17.26 3.54
C GLY A 196 -37.99 -17.47 2.02
N HIS A 197 -39.07 -17.88 1.36
CA HIS A 197 -39.06 -18.58 0.05
C HIS A 197 -38.36 -17.90 -1.16
N ASP A 198 -37.97 -16.62 -1.11
CA ASP A 198 -37.54 -15.87 -2.31
C ASP A 198 -36.10 -15.33 -2.32
N MET A 199 -35.30 -15.47 -1.24
CA MET A 199 -33.86 -15.11 -1.27
C MET A 199 -33.04 -16.20 -0.57
N PRO A 200 -31.91 -16.65 -1.15
CA PRO A 200 -31.05 -17.58 -0.45
C PRO A 200 -30.47 -16.88 0.78
N ALA A 201 -30.57 -17.55 1.94
CA ALA A 201 -29.99 -17.07 3.20
C ALA A 201 -28.49 -16.75 3.08
N VAL A 202 -27.81 -17.31 2.07
CA VAL A 202 -26.43 -16.97 1.70
C VAL A 202 -26.35 -16.69 0.21
N TYR A 203 -25.82 -15.54 -0.20
CA TYR A 203 -25.45 -15.29 -1.59
C TYR A 203 -23.94 -15.03 -1.74
N LYS A 204 -23.43 -15.35 -2.93
CA LYS A 204 -22.03 -15.14 -3.30
C LYS A 204 -21.95 -14.39 -4.62
N THR A 205 -21.14 -13.33 -4.66
CA THR A 205 -20.91 -12.52 -5.86
C THR A 205 -19.40 -12.42 -6.12
N LEU A 206 -19.01 -12.63 -7.38
CA LEU A 206 -17.66 -12.36 -7.86
C LEU A 206 -17.59 -10.92 -8.37
N LEU A 207 -16.60 -10.17 -7.89
CA LEU A 207 -16.34 -8.78 -8.25
C LEU A 207 -15.02 -8.73 -9.00
N LEU A 208 -15.04 -8.22 -10.23
CA LEU A 208 -13.86 -8.18 -11.10
C LEU A 208 -13.27 -6.77 -11.23
N ASN A 209 -13.99 -5.76 -10.75
CA ASN A 209 -13.62 -4.35 -10.89
C ASN A 209 -14.39 -3.48 -9.88
N ALA A 210 -14.04 -2.20 -9.85
CA ALA A 210 -14.67 -1.20 -9.01
C ALA A 210 -16.19 -1.07 -9.24
N ALA A 211 -16.66 -1.17 -10.49
CA ALA A 211 -18.09 -1.00 -10.80
C ALA A 211 -18.92 -2.16 -10.23
N ASP A 212 -18.41 -3.39 -10.26
CA ASP A 212 -19.05 -4.55 -9.62
C ASP A 212 -19.16 -4.34 -8.11
N ALA A 213 -18.05 -3.93 -7.48
CA ALA A 213 -18.01 -3.68 -6.04
C ALA A 213 -18.93 -2.54 -5.61
N TRP A 214 -18.97 -1.43 -6.35
CA TRP A 214 -19.87 -0.31 -6.03
C TRP A 214 -21.35 -0.68 -6.18
N ARG A 215 -21.71 -1.57 -7.12
CA ARG A 215 -23.08 -2.12 -7.18
C ARG A 215 -23.43 -2.88 -5.91
N GLU A 216 -22.53 -3.72 -5.41
CA GLU A 216 -22.76 -4.41 -4.13
C GLU A 216 -22.79 -3.46 -2.93
N VAL A 217 -21.95 -2.41 -2.89
CA VAL A 217 -22.04 -1.37 -1.85
C VAL A 217 -23.44 -0.76 -1.81
N MET A 218 -24.01 -0.39 -2.98
CA MET A 218 -25.35 0.17 -3.05
C MET A 218 -26.43 -0.82 -2.57
N VAL A 219 -26.30 -2.11 -2.91
CA VAL A 219 -27.23 -3.16 -2.43
C VAL A 219 -27.16 -3.29 -0.91
N LEU A 220 -25.96 -3.37 -0.35
CA LEU A 220 -25.72 -3.51 1.08
C LEU A 220 -26.17 -2.28 1.88
N GLN A 221 -25.96 -1.07 1.35
CA GLN A 221 -26.44 0.17 1.96
C GLN A 221 -27.97 0.21 2.03
N ARG A 222 -28.66 -0.06 0.91
CA ARG A 222 -30.13 -0.12 0.90
C ARG A 222 -30.67 -1.19 1.85
N ARG A 223 -29.96 -2.32 1.96
CA ARG A 223 -30.32 -3.37 2.92
C ARG A 223 -30.18 -2.88 4.36
N LEU A 224 -29.08 -2.20 4.70
CA LEU A 224 -28.86 -1.62 6.02
C LEU A 224 -29.94 -0.57 6.37
N GLU A 225 -30.29 0.29 5.42
CA GLU A 225 -31.36 1.29 5.58
C GLU A 225 -32.71 0.62 5.89
N ALA A 226 -33.08 -0.40 5.11
CA ALA A 226 -34.33 -1.15 5.31
C ALA A 226 -34.36 -1.87 6.68
N LEU A 227 -33.24 -2.44 7.12
CA LEU A 227 -33.13 -3.10 8.43
C LEU A 227 -33.20 -2.09 9.58
N SER A 228 -32.56 -0.93 9.42
CA SER A 228 -32.55 0.14 10.42
C SER A 228 -33.94 0.79 10.59
N ALA A 229 -34.72 0.86 9.51
CA ALA A 229 -36.09 1.39 9.53
C ALA A 229 -37.13 0.46 10.19
N SER A 230 -36.78 -0.81 10.46
CA SER A 230 -37.69 -1.81 11.03
C SER A 230 -37.17 -2.33 12.39
N PRO A 231 -37.25 -1.53 13.46
CA PRO A 231 -36.59 -1.78 14.75
C PRO A 231 -37.15 -2.96 15.56
N GLY A 232 -38.15 -3.68 15.05
CA GLY A 232 -38.82 -4.77 15.77
C GLY A 232 -38.03 -6.08 15.92
N ASN A 233 -36.82 -6.19 15.35
CA ASN A 233 -36.13 -7.47 15.18
C ASN A 233 -34.66 -7.50 15.62
N ASP A 234 -34.17 -6.54 16.40
CA ASP A 234 -32.83 -6.65 16.97
C ASP A 234 -32.73 -7.90 17.85
N LEU A 235 -31.84 -8.82 17.48
CA LEU A 235 -31.57 -10.03 18.23
C LEU A 235 -31.17 -9.62 19.66
N PRO A 236 -31.94 -10.00 20.71
CA PRO A 236 -31.42 -9.89 22.06
C PRO A 236 -30.16 -10.74 22.10
N ARG A 237 -29.03 -10.17 22.54
CA ARG A 237 -27.71 -10.81 22.71
C ARG A 237 -27.69 -12.10 23.57
N THR A 238 -28.86 -12.62 23.93
CA THR A 238 -29.10 -13.59 25.00
C THR A 238 -30.07 -14.69 24.60
N TRP A 239 -30.14 -15.09 23.32
CA TRP A 239 -30.96 -16.24 22.92
C TRP A 239 -30.57 -17.52 23.69
N TRP A 240 -29.26 -17.69 23.97
CA TRP A 240 -28.72 -18.77 24.81
C TRP A 240 -29.14 -18.69 26.29
N ARG A 241 -29.45 -17.50 26.83
CA ARG A 241 -29.99 -17.38 28.21
C ARG A 241 -31.39 -17.98 28.36
N ARG A 242 -32.13 -18.15 27.25
CA ARG A 242 -33.45 -18.82 27.26
C ARG A 242 -33.32 -20.35 27.37
N LEU A 243 -32.20 -20.92 26.91
CA LEU A 243 -31.91 -22.35 27.08
C LEU A 243 -31.55 -22.70 28.53
N LEU A 244 -30.88 -21.79 29.24
CA LEU A 244 -30.52 -21.97 30.66
C LEU A 244 -31.71 -21.92 31.63
N ARG A 245 -32.87 -21.36 31.22
CA ARG A 245 -34.10 -21.32 32.05
C ARG A 245 -34.98 -22.57 31.92
N LYS A 246 -34.71 -23.45 30.96
CA LYS A 246 -35.47 -24.70 30.76
C LYS A 246 -34.92 -25.89 31.56
N GLY A 247 -33.95 -25.66 32.45
CA GLY A 247 -33.35 -26.69 33.30
C GLY A 247 -33.96 -26.84 34.70
N ASP A 248 -34.91 -26.00 35.09
CA ASP A 248 -35.63 -26.10 36.37
C ASP A 248 -37.06 -26.60 36.13
N MET A 249 -37.21 -27.90 35.87
CA MET A 249 -38.42 -28.68 36.13
C MET A 249 -38.02 -30.05 36.67
#